data_AF-A0A8J3PVG2-F1
#
_entry.id   AF-A0A8J3PVG2-F1
#
_cell.length_a   1.000
_cell.length_b   1.000
_cell.length_c   1.000
_cell.angle_alpha   90.00
_cell.angle_beta   90.00
_cell.angle_gamma   90.00
#
_symmetry.space_group_name_H-M   'P 1'
#
loop_
_entity.id
_entity.type
_entity.pdbx_description
1 polymer ?
#
loop_
_entity_poly.entity_id
_entity_poly.type
_entity_poly.pdbx_seq_one_letter_code
_entity_poly.pdbx_strand_id
1 'polypeptide(L)'
;MAESAHQGSHGGSAKSWLAVTVILIGFTVGGVALTIGPDWFLFWVGAGIVAIGGLLALAFDIFSDVIVDAPRDIPALEHHSPFEQRH
;
A
#
# COMPACT_ATOMS: atom_id res chain seq x y z
N MET A 1 -16.77 -22.41 8.89
CA MET A 1 -16.70 -20.94 8.86
C MET A 1 -15.26 -20.59 9.21
N ALA A 2 -14.41 -20.33 8.21
CA ALA A 2 -13.02 -20.00 8.45
C ALA A 2 -12.95 -18.50 8.81
N GLU A 3 -12.97 -18.23 10.11
CA GLU A 3 -12.68 -16.91 10.65
C GLU A 3 -11.22 -16.58 10.35
N SER A 4 -10.98 -15.70 9.39
CA SER A 4 -9.66 -15.14 9.13
C SER A 4 -9.67 -13.71 9.62
N ALA A 5 -9.12 -13.52 10.82
CA ALA A 5 -8.93 -12.29 11.57
C ALA A 5 -8.94 -11.00 10.71
N HIS A 6 -10.07 -10.28 10.73
CA HIS A 6 -10.11 -8.86 10.35
C HIS A 6 -9.59 -8.01 11.51
N GLN A 7 -8.33 -8.23 11.89
CA GLN A 7 -7.62 -7.33 12.78
C GLN A 7 -7.22 -6.13 11.92
N GLY A 8 -7.77 -4.95 12.24
CA GLY A 8 -7.39 -3.68 11.64
C GLY A 8 -5.90 -3.42 11.83
N SER A 9 -5.09 -3.97 10.93
CA SER A 9 -3.66 -3.78 10.84
C SER A 9 -3.44 -2.53 10.00
N HIS A 10 -2.52 -1.66 10.42
CA HIS A 10 -2.21 -0.38 9.79
C HIS A 10 -1.67 -0.49 8.34
N GLY A 11 -1.64 -1.70 7.77
CA GLY A 11 -0.98 -2.02 6.50
C GLY A 11 -1.89 -2.32 5.32
N GLY A 12 -3.21 -2.14 5.42
CA GLY A 12 -4.16 -2.51 4.35
C GLY A 12 -4.56 -3.99 4.38
N SER A 13 -5.59 -4.36 3.60
CA SER A 13 -6.13 -5.72 3.51
C SER A 13 -5.18 -6.72 2.87
N ALA A 14 -5.42 -8.01 3.14
CA ALA A 14 -4.65 -9.10 2.54
C ALA A 14 -4.65 -9.08 0.99
N LYS A 15 -5.69 -8.50 0.37
CA LYS A 15 -5.79 -8.38 -1.10
C LYS A 15 -4.79 -7.35 -1.64
N SER A 16 -4.66 -6.20 -0.97
CA SER A 16 -3.64 -5.20 -1.28
C SER A 16 -2.24 -5.77 -1.15
N TRP A 17 -1.96 -6.49 -0.06
CA TRP A 17 -0.66 -7.15 0.15
C TRP A 17 -0.31 -8.19 -0.92
N LEU A 18 -1.30 -8.88 -1.48
CA LEU A 18 -1.09 -9.76 -2.62
C LEU A 18 -0.58 -8.99 -3.84
N ALA A 19 -1.23 -7.87 -4.19
CA ALA A 19 -0.79 -7.02 -5.30
C ALA A 19 0.63 -6.47 -5.06
N VAL A 20 0.92 -5.98 -3.86
CA VAL A 20 2.25 -5.48 -3.47
C VAL A 20 3.32 -6.55 -3.61
N THR A 21 3.05 -7.76 -3.10
CA THR A 21 4.03 -8.87 -3.13
C THR A 21 4.35 -9.28 -4.57
N VAL A 22 3.34 -9.35 -5.44
CA VAL A 22 3.56 -9.67 -6.87
C VAL A 22 4.43 -8.61 -7.54
N ILE A 23 4.16 -7.32 -7.30
CA ILE A 23 4.98 -6.22 -7.84
C ILE A 23 6.42 -6.31 -7.33
N LEU A 24 6.61 -6.56 -6.02
CA LEU A 24 7.95 -6.67 -5.41
C LEU A 24 8.76 -7.83 -5.99
N ILE A 25 8.13 -8.98 -6.24
CA ILE A 25 8.76 -10.13 -6.89
C ILE A 25 9.20 -9.75 -8.30
N GLY A 26 8.30 -9.19 -9.12
CA GLY A 26 8.61 -8.79 -10.49
C GLY A 26 9.73 -7.76 -10.55
N PHE A 27 9.70 -6.75 -9.68
CA PHE A 27 10.73 -5.73 -9.58
C PHE A 27 12.08 -6.31 -9.16
N THR A 28 12.09 -7.22 -8.18
CA THR A 28 13.32 -7.87 -7.71
C THR A 28 13.94 -8.72 -8.81
N VAL A 29 13.13 -9.52 -9.53
CA VAL A 29 13.60 -10.32 -10.67
C VAL A 29 14.15 -9.42 -11.78
N GLY A 30 13.44 -8.36 -12.16
CA GLY A 30 13.88 -7.42 -13.19
C GLY A 30 15.14 -6.65 -12.78
N GLY A 31 15.23 -6.21 -11.52
CA GLY A 31 16.40 -5.53 -10.99
C GLY A 31 17.64 -6.44 -10.98
N VAL A 32 17.51 -7.68 -10.51
CA VAL A 32 18.58 -8.68 -10.55
C VAL A 32 19.03 -8.92 -12.00
N ALA A 33 18.10 -9.07 -12.95
CA ALA A 33 18.41 -9.28 -14.37
C ALA A 33 19.26 -8.17 -14.99
N LEU A 34 19.09 -6.92 -14.54
CA LEU A 34 19.91 -5.79 -14.99
C LEU A 34 21.32 -5.79 -14.38
N THR A 35 21.51 -6.40 -13.20
CA THR A 35 22.78 -6.33 -12.44
C THR A 35 23.77 -7.45 -12.75
N ILE A 36 23.31 -8.64 -13.18
CA ILE A 36 24.17 -9.82 -13.41
C ILE A 36 24.77 -9.90 -14.82
N GLY A 37 24.77 -8.78 -15.55
CA GLY A 37 24.90 -8.73 -17.00
C GLY A 37 23.50 -8.69 -17.62
N PRO A 38 23.18 -7.70 -18.46
CA PRO A 38 21.79 -7.43 -18.85
C PRO A 38 21.16 -8.61 -19.58
N ASP A 39 20.40 -9.41 -18.83
CA ASP A 39 19.53 -10.45 -19.35
C ASP A 39 18.20 -9.80 -19.72
N TRP A 40 18.10 -9.40 -20.99
CA TRP A 40 16.91 -8.74 -21.52
C TRP A 40 15.67 -9.62 -21.46
N PHE A 41 15.81 -10.93 -21.54
CA PHE A 41 14.67 -11.84 -21.45
C PHE A 41 14.12 -11.85 -20.03
N LEU A 42 14.98 -12.05 -19.03
CA LEU A 42 14.58 -12.06 -17.63
C LEU A 42 14.05 -10.71 -17.16
N PHE A 43 14.59 -9.61 -17.69
CA PHE A 43 14.06 -8.26 -17.46
C PHE A 43 12.60 -8.14 -17.93
N TRP A 44 12.29 -8.58 -19.15
CA TRP A 44 10.91 -8.51 -19.66
C TRP A 44 9.95 -9.43 -18.92
N VAL A 45 10.42 -10.58 -18.43
CA VAL A 45 9.65 -11.43 -17.53
C VAL A 45 9.32 -10.68 -16.24
N GLY A 46 10.32 -10.04 -15.61
CA GLY A 46 10.11 -9.20 -14.43
C GLY A 46 9.13 -8.06 -14.68
N ALA A 47 9.27 -7.36 -15.81
CA ALA A 47 8.36 -6.29 -16.23
C ALA A 47 6.92 -6.79 -16.44
N GLY A 48 6.74 -7.98 -17.02
CA GLY A 48 5.44 -8.62 -17.15
C GLY A 48 4.79 -8.95 -15.80
N ILE A 49 5.57 -9.46 -14.85
CA ILE A 49 5.08 -9.73 -13.49
C ILE A 49 4.65 -8.42 -12.80
N VAL A 50 5.43 -7.35 -12.93
CA VAL A 50 5.05 -6.01 -12.41
C VAL A 50 3.75 -5.53 -13.05
N ALA A 51 3.58 -5.69 -14.36
CA ALA A 51 2.35 -5.30 -15.05
C ALA A 51 1.12 -6.08 -14.55
N ILE A 52 1.26 -7.40 -14.31
CA ILE A 52 0.20 -8.22 -13.69
C ILE A 52 -0.10 -7.71 -12.28
N GLY A 53 0.93 -7.42 -11.48
CA GLY A 53 0.76 -6.83 -10.15
C GLY A 53 0.05 -5.48 -10.17
N GLY A 54 0.33 -4.63 -11.16
CA GLY A 54 -0.38 -3.37 -11.39
C GLY A 54 -1.85 -3.57 -11.75
N LEU A 55 -2.17 -4.59 -12.55
CA LEU A 55 -3.56 -4.95 -12.85
C LEU A 55 -4.30 -5.44 -11.60
N LEU A 56 -3.64 -6.22 -10.74
CA LEU A 56 -4.18 -6.64 -9.44
C LEU A 56 -4.40 -5.43 -8.52
N ALA A 57 -3.47 -4.48 -8.49
CA ALA A 57 -3.60 -3.26 -7.70
C ALA A 57 -4.81 -2.42 -8.14
N LEU A 58 -5.04 -2.31 -9.45
CA LEU A 58 -6.24 -1.71 -10.03
C LEU A 58 -7.51 -2.48 -9.65
N ALA A 59 -7.50 -3.81 -9.81
CA ALA A 59 -8.67 -4.66 -9.55
C ALA A 59 -9.06 -4.71 -8.06
N PHE A 60 -8.08 -4.59 -7.16
CA PHE A 60 -8.31 -4.58 -5.71
C PHE A 60 -8.50 -3.19 -5.12
N ASP A 61 -8.46 -2.15 -5.96
CA ASP A 61 -8.58 -0.75 -5.55
C ASP A 61 -7.66 -0.43 -4.37
N ILE A 62 -6.37 -0.70 -4.57
CA ILE A 62 -5.35 -0.69 -3.51
C ILE A 62 -5.27 0.66 -2.77
N PHE A 63 -5.64 1.76 -3.43
CA PHE A 63 -5.58 3.09 -2.83
C PHE A 63 -6.74 3.34 -1.86
N SER A 64 -7.91 2.75 -2.11
CA SER A 64 -9.04 2.78 -1.17
C SER A 64 -8.84 1.85 0.02
N ASP A 65 -7.90 0.91 -0.10
CA ASP A 65 -7.53 -0.03 0.96
C ASP A 65 -6.67 0.61 2.07
N VAL A 66 -6.22 1.85 1.88
CA VAL A 66 -5.61 2.64 2.95
C VAL A 66 -6.71 3.16 3.85
N ILE A 67 -6.77 2.67 5.09
CA ILE A 67 -7.68 3.19 6.11
C ILE A 67 -7.23 4.61 6.45
N VAL A 68 -7.93 5.61 5.89
CA VAL A 68 -7.89 6.98 6.41
C VAL A 68 -8.78 6.99 7.65
N ASP A 69 -8.27 7.49 8.77
CA ASP A 69 -9.09 7.75 9.96
C ASP A 69 -10.39 8.44 9.50
N ALA A 70 -11.55 7.88 9.88
CA ALA A 70 -12.81 8.60 9.69
C ALA A 70 -12.63 10.02 10.23
N PRO A 71 -13.19 11.07 9.57
CA PRO A 71 -13.10 12.44 10.03
C PRO A 71 -13.34 12.44 11.53
N ARG A 72 -12.31 12.75 12.31
CA ARG A 72 -12.47 12.78 13.75
C ARG A 72 -13.46 13.90 13.98
N ASP A 73 -14.67 13.56 14.43
CA ASP A 73 -15.57 14.51 15.07
C ASP A 73 -14.90 14.91 16.39
N ILE A 74 -13.85 15.72 16.28
CA ILE A 74 -13.31 16.50 17.37
C ILE A 74 -14.41 17.53 17.60
N PRO A 75 -15.24 17.43 18.67
CA PRO A 75 -16.04 18.58 19.06
C PRO A 75 -15.05 19.73 19.13
N ALA A 76 -15.39 20.91 18.57
CA ALA A 76 -14.54 22.09 18.60
C ALA A 76 -14.24 22.42 20.07
N LEU A 77 -13.25 21.73 20.63
CA LEU A 77 -12.78 21.90 21.97
C LEU A 77 -11.99 23.16 21.80
N GLU A 78 -12.62 24.26 22.21
CA GLU A 78 -12.09 25.61 22.16
C GLU A 78 -10.61 25.52 22.47
N HIS A 79 -9.78 25.75 21.44
CA HIS A 79 -8.34 25.71 21.59
C HIS A 79 -7.96 26.99 22.31
N HIS A 80 -8.31 27.06 23.60
CA HIS A 80 -8.03 28.18 24.46
C HIS A 80 -6.53 28.25 24.63
N SER A 81 -5.93 29.21 23.94
CA SER A 81 -4.54 29.54 24.17
C SER A 81 -4.41 30.09 25.60
N PRO A 82 -3.35 29.76 26.36
CA PRO A 82 -3.13 30.27 27.72
C PRO A 82 -3.01 31.80 27.83
N PHE A 83 -3.11 32.51 26.71
CA PHE A 83 -2.92 33.95 26.59
C PHE A 83 -4.23 34.73 26.45
N GLU A 84 -5.36 34.06 26.20
CA GLU A 84 -6.69 34.68 26.04
C GLU A 84 -7.19 35.38 27.32
N GLN A 85 -6.78 34.91 28.50
CA GLN A 85 -7.31 35.38 29.81
C GLN A 85 -6.61 36.63 30.38
N ARG A 86 -5.65 37.23 29.67
CA ARG A 86 -4.82 38.34 30.19
C ARG A 86 -5.08 39.68 29.50
N HIS A 87 -6.32 40.16 29.49
CA HIS A 87 -6.63 41.58 29.28
C HIS A 87 -7.86 42.01 30.09
#